data_AF-A0A958K4F6-F1
#
_entry.id   AF-A0A958K4F6-F1
#
_cell.length_a   1.000
_cell.length_b   1.000
_cell.length_c   1.000
_cell.angle_alpha   90.00
_cell.angle_beta   90.00
_cell.angle_gamma   90.00
#
_symmetry.space_group_name_H-M   'P 1'
#
loop_
_entity.id
_entity.type
_entity.pdbx_description
1 polymer ?
#
loop_
_entity_poly.entity_id
_entity_poly.type
_entity_poly.pdbx_seq_one_letter_code
_entity_poly.pdbx_strand_id
1 'polypeptide(L)'
;FVPGVDESKSFSRDILKSQEFRSLLEDPSSRGSDIVALAKRHPVINYALNAKPRTAYIMDTEPHTVCVIDQFNKYFPDFSSSHLSRAGMVLMLLLHDIGKDMQTPLMSQHATTLNVIEEISKDLPLSDQELRVVRGVIDGDVLGSYAQKFLRKPASEPRRALAHLIEAGDLTGAHYRAYLEMFEVMSVTEEQRAMFKQDALLDFAAQASEAGLSAQELYPIVMPYYCCDLSGYSLDAGAYPALEGFWQFAQEIDSDRVITFANRPSIMLVRKENRPRLLFTPVVEQAMVDFEAALGV
;
A
#
# COMPACT_ATOMS: atom_id res chain seq x y z
N PHE A 1 7.56 -8.14 29.21
CA PHE A 1 8.87 -7.46 29.26
C PHE A 1 9.48 -7.60 27.88
N VAL A 2 9.55 -6.51 27.11
CA VAL A 2 10.12 -6.50 25.76
C VAL A 2 11.46 -5.76 25.84
N PRO A 3 12.61 -6.41 25.55
CA PRO A 3 13.91 -5.75 25.56
C PRO A 3 14.01 -4.76 24.38
N GLY A 4 14.55 -3.56 24.63
CA GLY A 4 14.82 -2.55 23.59
C GLY A 4 13.93 -1.29 23.65
N VAL A 5 13.10 -1.15 24.68
CA VAL A 5 12.32 0.07 24.92
C VAL A 5 13.21 1.15 25.55
N ASP A 6 13.29 2.30 24.89
CA ASP A 6 13.75 3.54 25.52
C ASP A 6 12.74 3.96 26.59
N GLU A 7 13.05 3.66 27.86
CA GLU A 7 12.19 3.92 29.03
C GLU A 7 11.91 5.42 29.27
N SER A 8 12.52 6.32 28.49
CA SER A 8 12.31 7.77 28.61
C SER A 8 11.02 8.28 27.96
N LYS A 9 10.31 7.46 27.16
CA LYS A 9 9.04 7.85 26.51
C LYS A 9 7.86 7.08 27.12
N SER A 10 6.95 7.79 27.80
CA SER A 10 5.77 7.17 28.41
C SER A 10 4.80 6.63 27.34
N PHE A 11 4.49 5.34 27.38
CA PHE A 11 3.39 4.78 26.59
C PHE A 11 2.05 5.31 27.07
N SER A 12 1.13 5.57 26.13
CA SER A 12 -0.23 5.99 26.44
C SER A 12 -1.18 5.51 25.34
N ARG A 13 -2.33 4.95 25.74
CA ARG A 13 -3.41 4.63 24.78
C ARG A 13 -4.05 5.90 24.21
N ASP A 14 -4.03 7.00 24.95
CA ASP A 14 -4.60 8.27 24.53
C ASP A 14 -3.74 9.03 23.52
N ILE A 15 -2.52 8.54 23.20
CA ILE A 15 -1.64 9.25 22.24
C ILE A 15 -2.30 9.40 20.87
N LEU A 16 -3.08 8.40 20.44
CA LEU A 16 -3.79 8.41 19.16
C LEU A 16 -4.95 9.41 19.13
N LYS A 17 -5.39 9.92 20.30
CA LYS A 17 -6.41 10.97 20.45
C LYS A 17 -5.80 12.36 20.60
N SER A 18 -4.47 12.46 20.72
CA SER A 18 -3.80 13.74 20.95
C SER A 18 -3.96 14.67 19.75
N GLN A 19 -4.00 15.98 20.03
CA GLN A 19 -4.02 16.99 18.99
C GLN A 19 -2.74 16.94 18.14
N GLU A 20 -1.60 16.62 18.76
CA GLU A 20 -0.32 16.43 18.07
C GLU A 20 -0.42 15.34 17.01
N PHE A 21 -0.97 14.17 17.35
CA PHE A 21 -1.14 13.07 16.40
C PHE A 21 -2.08 13.45 15.25
N ARG A 22 -3.24 14.07 15.56
CA ARG A 22 -4.16 14.54 14.52
C ARG A 22 -3.51 15.53 13.56
N SER A 23 -2.77 16.51 14.08
CA SER A 23 -2.08 17.49 13.23
C SER A 23 -1.06 16.85 12.29
N LEU A 24 -0.34 15.81 12.73
CA LEU A 24 0.57 15.07 11.86
C LEU A 24 -0.17 14.28 10.76
N LEU A 25 -1.33 13.69 11.08
CA LEU A 25 -2.12 12.94 10.10
C LEU A 25 -2.74 13.85 9.02
N GLU A 26 -3.08 15.09 9.38
CA GLU A 26 -3.71 16.05 8.47
C GLU A 26 -2.70 16.76 7.57
N ASP A 27 -1.48 17.03 8.06
CA ASP A 27 -0.48 17.79 7.34
C ASP A 27 0.26 16.97 6.26
N PRO A 28 0.13 17.30 4.96
CA PRO A 28 0.86 16.61 3.89
C PRO A 28 2.37 16.86 3.90
N SER A 29 2.88 17.80 4.69
CA SER A 29 4.33 18.01 4.86
C SER A 29 4.94 17.13 5.96
N SER A 30 4.11 16.48 6.78
CA SER A 30 4.56 15.59 7.84
C SER A 30 5.23 14.34 7.27
N ARG A 31 6.28 13.87 7.95
CA ARG A 31 7.01 12.66 7.55
C ARG A 31 6.34 11.43 8.15
N GLY A 32 6.30 10.34 7.40
CA GLY A 32 5.84 9.03 7.87
C GLY A 32 6.60 8.59 9.12
N SER A 33 7.90 8.89 9.22
CA SER A 33 8.71 8.59 10.40
C SER A 33 8.20 9.28 11.68
N ASP A 34 7.72 10.52 11.56
CA ASP A 34 7.25 11.29 12.71
C ASP A 34 5.88 10.78 13.18
N ILE A 35 5.00 10.48 12.21
CA ILE A 35 3.68 9.84 12.45
C ILE A 35 3.86 8.49 13.14
N VAL A 36 4.72 7.62 12.59
CA VAL A 36 5.00 6.29 13.13
C VAL A 36 5.64 6.38 14.52
N ALA A 37 6.62 7.26 14.72
CA ALA A 37 7.28 7.43 16.02
C ALA A 37 6.30 7.86 17.12
N LEU A 38 5.32 8.71 16.80
CA LEU A 38 4.28 9.11 17.74
C LEU A 38 3.27 7.98 17.98
N ALA A 39 2.84 7.29 16.92
CA ALA A 39 1.93 6.15 17.02
C ALA A 39 2.50 5.00 17.85
N LYS A 40 3.82 4.75 17.77
CA LYS A 40 4.53 3.76 18.60
C LYS A 40 4.55 4.08 20.09
N ARG A 41 4.04 5.23 20.55
CA ARG A 41 3.74 5.43 21.98
C ARG A 41 2.45 4.74 22.41
N HIS A 42 1.64 4.21 21.48
CA HIS A 42 0.55 3.31 21.78
C HIS A 42 1.09 1.88 21.95
N PRO A 43 0.83 1.18 23.07
CA PRO A 43 1.49 -0.10 23.37
C PRO A 43 1.20 -1.20 22.33
N VAL A 44 -0.03 -1.28 21.83
CA VAL A 44 -0.43 -2.27 20.81
C VAL A 44 0.21 -1.97 19.45
N ILE A 45 0.27 -0.69 19.06
CA ILE A 45 0.88 -0.28 17.79
C ILE A 45 2.38 -0.55 17.84
N ASN A 46 3.02 -0.23 18.95
CA ASN A 46 4.43 -0.53 19.15
C ASN A 46 4.72 -2.02 19.04
N TYR A 47 3.93 -2.87 19.70
CA TYR A 47 4.11 -4.31 19.62
C TYR A 47 4.03 -4.80 18.18
N ALA A 48 3.00 -4.37 17.45
CA ALA A 48 2.72 -4.89 16.13
C ALA A 48 3.65 -4.33 15.04
N LEU A 49 4.05 -3.06 15.09
CA LEU A 49 5.02 -2.49 14.14
C LEU A 49 6.45 -3.01 14.33
N ASN A 50 6.81 -3.46 15.54
CA ASN A 50 8.10 -4.12 15.79
C ASN A 50 8.07 -5.63 15.44
N ALA A 51 6.94 -6.17 14.96
CA ALA A 51 6.88 -7.55 14.50
C ALA A 51 7.72 -7.73 13.24
N LYS A 52 8.53 -8.79 13.20
CA LYS A 52 9.33 -9.10 12.01
C LYS A 52 8.46 -9.75 10.94
N PRO A 53 8.61 -9.37 9.66
CA PRO A 53 7.90 -10.03 8.58
C PRO A 53 8.36 -11.48 8.43
N ARG A 54 7.45 -12.35 7.98
CA ARG A 54 7.70 -13.79 7.87
C ARG A 54 8.74 -14.16 6.80
N THR A 55 8.97 -13.30 5.83
CA THR A 55 9.93 -13.51 4.74
C THR A 55 10.99 -12.42 4.78
N ALA A 56 12.26 -12.82 4.88
CA ALA A 56 13.44 -11.94 4.95
C ALA A 56 13.62 -10.98 3.75
N TYR A 57 12.74 -11.07 2.76
CA TYR A 57 12.74 -10.30 1.52
C TYR A 57 11.80 -9.11 1.48
N ILE A 58 10.83 -9.13 2.38
CA ILE A 58 9.83 -8.08 2.48
C ILE A 58 10.39 -7.13 3.52
N MET A 59 10.40 -5.84 3.18
CA MET A 59 10.80 -4.78 4.08
C MET A 59 10.07 -4.93 5.43
N ASP A 60 10.76 -4.67 6.54
CA ASP A 60 10.14 -4.71 7.87
C ASP A 60 8.89 -3.80 7.90
N THR A 61 7.88 -4.20 8.68
CA THR A 61 6.57 -3.55 8.72
C THR A 61 6.68 -2.04 8.99
N GLU A 62 7.53 -1.61 9.91
CA GLU A 62 7.73 -0.20 10.23
C GLU A 62 8.35 0.61 9.07
N PRO A 63 9.53 0.25 8.52
CA PRO A 63 10.08 0.94 7.35
C PRO A 63 9.11 0.97 6.16
N HIS A 64 8.38 -0.13 5.89
CA HIS A 64 7.35 -0.17 4.85
C HIS A 64 6.24 0.85 5.10
N THR A 65 5.71 0.84 6.32
CA THR A 65 4.66 1.77 6.72
C THR A 65 5.10 3.24 6.58
N VAL A 66 6.36 3.55 6.93
CA VAL A 66 6.93 4.90 6.72
C VAL A 66 6.96 5.25 5.23
N CYS A 67 7.48 4.37 4.38
CA CYS A 67 7.55 4.58 2.94
C CYS A 67 6.16 4.82 2.34
N VAL A 68 5.18 3.99 2.66
CA VAL A 68 3.81 4.09 2.15
C VAL A 68 3.15 5.42 2.55
N ILE A 69 3.33 5.87 3.79
CA ILE A 69 2.81 7.17 4.26
C ILE A 69 3.51 8.34 3.54
N ASP A 70 4.84 8.28 3.39
CA ASP A 70 5.60 9.32 2.68
C ASP A 70 5.17 9.43 1.21
N GLN A 71 4.93 8.30 0.54
CA GLN A 71 4.41 8.26 -0.83
C GLN A 71 3.00 8.89 -0.89
N PHE A 72 2.12 8.58 0.06
CA PHE A 72 0.80 9.19 0.12
C PHE A 72 0.86 10.71 0.30
N ASN A 73 1.67 11.20 1.24
CA ASN A 73 1.84 12.62 1.53
C ASN A 73 2.39 13.38 0.32
N LYS A 74 3.30 12.74 -0.42
CA LYS A 74 3.94 13.29 -1.61
C LYS A 74 3.01 13.35 -2.82
N TYR A 75 2.24 12.30 -3.08
CA TYR A 75 1.46 12.16 -4.32
C TYR A 75 -0.02 12.53 -4.17
N PHE A 76 -0.55 12.53 -2.94
CA PHE A 76 -1.94 12.88 -2.65
C PHE A 76 -2.05 13.93 -1.53
N PRO A 77 -1.35 15.08 -1.64
CA PRO A 77 -1.40 16.11 -0.60
C PRO A 77 -2.82 16.67 -0.42
N ASP A 78 -3.59 16.74 -1.50
CA ASP A 78 -4.96 17.26 -1.54
C ASP A 78 -6.02 16.15 -1.53
N PHE A 79 -5.70 14.96 -1.00
CA PHE A 79 -6.67 13.85 -0.92
C PHE A 79 -7.96 14.29 -0.23
N SER A 80 -9.08 14.01 -0.87
CA SER A 80 -10.41 14.32 -0.37
C SER A 80 -11.39 13.21 -0.77
N SER A 81 -12.17 12.74 0.21
CA SER A 81 -13.30 11.83 0.02
C SER A 81 -14.41 12.22 0.99
N SER A 82 -15.67 12.00 0.58
CA SER A 82 -16.84 12.18 1.45
C SER A 82 -16.96 11.12 2.56
N HIS A 83 -16.20 10.01 2.44
CA HIS A 83 -16.34 8.84 3.33
C HIS A 83 -15.09 8.52 4.12
N LEU A 84 -13.94 9.11 3.76
CA LEU A 84 -12.70 8.96 4.48
C LEU A 84 -11.92 10.27 4.45
N SER A 85 -11.64 10.84 5.63
CA SER A 85 -10.78 12.02 5.72
C SER A 85 -9.35 11.69 5.30
N ARG A 86 -8.55 12.72 5.00
CA ARG A 86 -7.11 12.55 4.79
C ARG A 86 -6.44 11.91 6.01
N ALA A 87 -6.78 12.35 7.22
CA ALA A 87 -6.26 11.75 8.44
C ALA A 87 -6.66 10.27 8.56
N GLY A 88 -7.89 9.93 8.18
CA GLY A 88 -8.36 8.55 8.11
C GLY A 88 -7.60 7.71 7.09
N MET A 89 -7.26 8.27 5.92
CA MET A 89 -6.42 7.62 4.91
C MET A 89 -5.00 7.37 5.43
N VAL A 90 -4.33 8.36 6.02
CA VAL A 90 -2.99 8.18 6.62
C VAL A 90 -3.03 7.11 7.72
N LEU A 91 -4.09 7.11 8.54
CA LEU A 91 -4.26 6.12 9.60
C LEU A 91 -4.52 4.71 9.05
N MET A 92 -5.26 4.58 7.94
CA MET A 92 -5.42 3.32 7.23
C MET A 92 -4.07 2.78 6.74
N LEU A 93 -3.24 3.65 6.14
CA LEU A 93 -1.88 3.30 5.70
C LEU A 93 -0.97 2.95 6.88
N LEU A 94 -1.14 3.57 8.04
CA LEU A 94 -0.42 3.19 9.26
C LEU A 94 -0.77 1.76 9.73
N LEU A 95 -2.00 1.32 9.48
CA LEU A 95 -2.57 0.08 10.04
C LEU A 95 -2.57 -1.09 9.06
N HIS A 96 -2.47 -0.86 7.75
CA HIS A 96 -2.72 -1.88 6.71
C HIS A 96 -1.95 -3.19 6.91
N ASP A 97 -0.67 -3.08 7.30
CA ASP A 97 0.25 -4.21 7.43
C ASP A 97 0.56 -4.62 8.87
N ILE A 98 -0.16 -4.05 9.85
CA ILE A 98 0.16 -4.23 11.27
C ILE A 98 0.00 -5.68 11.76
N GLY A 99 -0.77 -6.52 11.05
CA GLY A 99 -0.95 -7.94 11.33
C GLY A 99 0.13 -8.88 10.76
N LYS A 100 1.16 -8.36 10.07
CA LYS A 100 2.23 -9.15 9.45
C LYS A 100 3.30 -9.63 10.46
N ASP A 101 2.92 -10.47 11.41
CA ASP A 101 3.85 -11.21 12.30
C ASP A 101 4.30 -12.54 11.65
N MET A 102 5.57 -12.93 11.85
CA MET A 102 6.12 -14.27 11.58
C MET A 102 5.24 -15.46 12.01
N GLN A 103 4.51 -15.34 13.12
CA GLN A 103 3.65 -16.42 13.65
C GLN A 103 2.29 -16.48 12.97
N THR A 104 1.87 -15.42 12.25
CA THR A 104 0.57 -15.37 11.59
C THR A 104 0.64 -16.08 10.22
N PRO A 105 -0.20 -17.09 9.96
CA PRO A 105 -0.35 -17.66 8.62
C PRO A 105 -0.66 -16.57 7.56
N LEU A 106 -0.09 -16.68 6.36
CA LEU A 106 -0.33 -15.71 5.27
C LEU A 106 -1.82 -15.50 5.01
N MET A 107 -2.60 -16.58 5.05
CA MET A 107 -4.05 -16.56 4.83
C MET A 107 -4.85 -15.88 5.96
N SER A 108 -4.20 -15.53 7.08
CA SER A 108 -4.85 -14.90 8.23
C SER A 108 -4.28 -13.52 8.57
N GLN A 109 -3.40 -12.95 7.75
CA GLN A 109 -2.81 -11.63 8.02
C GLN A 109 -3.86 -10.53 8.09
N HIS A 110 -4.81 -10.50 7.15
CA HIS A 110 -5.94 -9.57 7.17
C HIS A 110 -6.77 -9.71 8.45
N ALA A 111 -7.09 -10.96 8.84
CA ALA A 111 -7.82 -11.21 10.09
C ALA A 111 -7.05 -10.72 11.33
N THR A 112 -5.73 -10.91 11.38
CA THR A 112 -4.89 -10.37 12.47
C THR A 112 -4.87 -8.85 12.46
N THR A 113 -4.69 -8.21 11.30
CA THR A 113 -4.78 -6.75 11.16
C THR A 113 -6.13 -6.24 11.68
N LEU A 114 -7.24 -6.85 11.25
CA LEU A 114 -8.58 -6.46 11.69
C LEU A 114 -8.79 -6.65 13.19
N ASN A 115 -8.23 -7.71 13.80
CA ASN A 115 -8.28 -7.91 15.24
C ASN A 115 -7.52 -6.82 16.01
N VAL A 116 -6.35 -6.41 15.51
CA VAL A 116 -5.59 -5.29 16.08
C VAL A 116 -6.39 -3.99 15.97
N ILE A 117 -6.98 -3.73 14.81
CA ILE A 117 -7.84 -2.55 14.57
C ILE A 117 -9.04 -2.55 15.53
N GLU A 118 -9.69 -3.70 15.73
CA GLU A 118 -10.80 -3.84 16.67
C GLU A 118 -10.35 -3.54 18.11
N GLU A 119 -9.20 -4.07 18.54
CA GLU A 119 -8.64 -3.84 19.89
C GLU A 119 -8.38 -2.36 20.17
N ILE A 120 -7.89 -1.62 19.17
CA ILE A 120 -7.52 -0.20 19.32
C ILE A 120 -8.61 0.75 18.81
N SER A 121 -9.75 0.24 18.32
CA SER A 121 -10.79 1.03 17.66
C SER A 121 -11.24 2.25 18.48
N LYS A 122 -11.41 2.07 19.80
CA LYS A 122 -11.80 3.13 20.75
C LYS A 122 -10.71 4.17 21.00
N ASP A 123 -9.47 3.87 20.61
CA ASP A 123 -8.30 4.74 20.75
C ASP A 123 -8.04 5.53 19.47
N LEU A 124 -8.54 5.06 18.32
CA LEU A 124 -8.38 5.72 17.03
C LEU A 124 -9.23 7.01 16.94
N PRO A 125 -8.70 8.07 16.30
CA PRO A 125 -9.43 9.30 16.04
C PRO A 125 -10.35 9.17 14.80
N LEU A 126 -11.02 8.03 14.62
CA LEU A 126 -11.92 7.76 13.49
C LEU A 126 -13.38 7.83 13.92
N SER A 127 -14.24 8.31 13.02
CA SER A 127 -15.68 8.07 13.15
C SER A 127 -16.03 6.60 12.89
N ASP A 128 -17.21 6.16 13.34
CA ASP A 128 -17.71 4.80 13.06
C ASP A 128 -17.82 4.52 11.55
N GLN A 129 -18.12 5.55 10.75
CA GLN A 129 -18.16 5.43 9.30
C GLN A 129 -16.76 5.22 8.73
N GLU A 130 -15.78 6.03 9.11
CA GLU A 130 -14.41 5.87 8.64
C GLU A 130 -13.80 4.54 9.08
N LEU A 131 -14.07 4.10 10.31
CA LEU A 131 -13.61 2.81 10.81
C LEU A 131 -14.18 1.65 9.95
N ARG A 132 -15.45 1.73 9.54
CA ARG A 132 -16.03 0.75 8.60
C ARG A 132 -15.32 0.76 7.24
N VAL A 133 -15.05 1.95 6.69
CA VAL A 133 -14.32 2.08 5.42
C VAL A 133 -12.91 1.52 5.53
N VAL A 134 -12.15 1.90 6.57
CA VAL A 134 -10.79 1.41 6.83
C VAL A 134 -10.76 -0.11 6.90
N ARG A 135 -11.71 -0.72 7.62
CA ARG A 135 -11.82 -2.18 7.72
C ARG A 135 -12.12 -2.80 6.36
N GLY A 136 -13.11 -2.29 5.63
CA GLY A 136 -13.48 -2.81 4.32
C GLY A 136 -12.37 -2.72 3.28
N VAL A 137 -11.57 -1.64 3.29
CA VAL A 137 -10.42 -1.51 2.38
C VAL A 137 -9.30 -2.49 2.72
N ILE A 138 -9.03 -2.70 4.01
CA ILE A 138 -7.96 -3.61 4.49
C ILE A 138 -8.37 -5.09 4.38
N ASP A 139 -9.66 -5.38 4.45
CA ASP A 139 -10.20 -6.74 4.35
C ASP A 139 -10.19 -7.23 2.90
N GLY A 140 -9.03 -7.74 2.48
CA GLY A 140 -8.81 -8.31 1.17
C GLY A 140 -7.99 -7.43 0.23
N ASP A 141 -7.51 -8.06 -0.83
CA ASP A 141 -6.67 -7.46 -1.86
C ASP A 141 -7.31 -7.71 -3.23
N VAL A 142 -8.48 -7.11 -3.50
CA VAL A 142 -9.24 -7.37 -4.74
C VAL A 142 -8.49 -6.90 -5.98
N LEU A 143 -7.99 -5.66 -5.98
CA LEU A 143 -7.32 -5.09 -7.15
C LEU A 143 -5.94 -5.72 -7.39
N GLY A 144 -5.18 -6.00 -6.33
CA GLY A 144 -3.90 -6.71 -6.44
C GLY A 144 -4.09 -8.16 -6.87
N SER A 145 -5.12 -8.85 -6.37
CA SER A 145 -5.48 -10.19 -6.85
C SER A 145 -5.89 -10.19 -8.32
N TYR A 146 -6.67 -9.19 -8.75
CA TYR A 146 -7.04 -9.02 -10.15
C TYR A 146 -5.81 -8.78 -11.04
N ALA A 147 -4.94 -7.84 -10.67
CA ALA A 147 -3.70 -7.56 -11.39
C ALA A 147 -2.78 -8.79 -11.49
N GLN A 148 -2.69 -9.58 -10.40
CA GLN A 148 -1.90 -10.82 -10.37
C GLN A 148 -2.41 -11.88 -11.36
N LYS A 149 -3.67 -11.86 -11.79
CA LYS A 149 -4.18 -12.82 -12.81
C LYS A 149 -3.52 -12.64 -14.19
N PHE A 150 -2.87 -11.49 -14.43
CA PHE A 150 -2.17 -11.18 -15.68
C PHE A 150 -0.65 -11.37 -15.56
N LEU A 151 -0.15 -11.71 -14.37
CA LEU A 151 1.26 -11.83 -14.06
C LEU A 151 1.60 -13.27 -13.68
N ARG A 152 2.59 -13.86 -14.36
CA ARG A 152 3.14 -15.13 -13.93
C ARG A 152 4.09 -14.91 -12.77
N LYS A 153 3.81 -15.54 -11.64
CA LYS A 153 4.73 -15.56 -10.50
C LYS A 153 6.05 -16.26 -10.92
N PRO A 154 7.23 -15.69 -10.59
CA PRO A 154 8.49 -16.37 -10.83
C PRO A 154 8.56 -17.72 -10.13
N ALA A 155 9.36 -18.64 -10.68
CA ALA A 155 9.66 -19.92 -10.04
C ALA A 155 10.20 -19.72 -8.61
N SER A 156 10.03 -20.74 -7.76
CA SER A 156 10.39 -20.68 -6.34
C SER A 156 11.90 -20.60 -6.08
N GLU A 157 12.75 -21.06 -7.00
CA GLU A 157 14.21 -21.05 -6.84
C GLU A 157 14.84 -19.65 -6.91
N PRO A 158 14.48 -18.78 -7.87
CA PRO A 158 14.88 -17.37 -7.85
C PRO A 158 14.51 -16.63 -6.56
N ARG A 159 13.33 -16.96 -6.01
CA ARG A 159 12.85 -16.52 -4.69
C ARG A 159 13.57 -17.16 -3.51
N ARG A 160 14.59 -17.99 -3.70
CA ARG A 160 15.49 -18.46 -2.63
C ARG A 160 16.88 -17.86 -2.81
N ALA A 161 17.34 -17.79 -4.07
CA ALA A 161 18.61 -17.16 -4.42
C ALA A 161 18.66 -15.69 -3.98
N LEU A 162 17.56 -14.96 -4.17
CA LEU A 162 17.48 -13.56 -3.74
C LEU A 162 17.62 -13.41 -2.19
N ALA A 163 17.27 -14.41 -1.35
CA ALA A 163 17.23 -14.28 0.15
C ALA A 163 18.62 -14.34 0.60
N HIS A 164 19.32 -15.35 0.11
CA HIS A 164 20.70 -15.55 0.42
C HIS A 164 21.49 -14.30 0.07
N LEU A 165 21.14 -13.58 -1.01
CA LEU A 165 21.74 -12.29 -1.34
C LEU A 165 21.32 -11.17 -0.37
N ILE A 166 20.06 -11.09 0.07
CA ILE A 166 19.59 -10.10 1.06
C ILE A 166 20.25 -10.35 2.43
N GLU A 167 20.22 -11.60 2.90
CA GLU A 167 20.82 -12.05 4.16
C GLU A 167 22.33 -11.84 4.18
N ALA A 168 23.00 -12.00 3.04
CA ALA A 168 24.43 -11.70 2.90
C ALA A 168 24.74 -10.19 2.80
N GLY A 169 23.73 -9.33 2.64
CA GLY A 169 23.93 -7.90 2.37
C GLY A 169 24.48 -7.61 0.97
N ASP A 170 24.49 -8.61 0.08
CA ASP A 170 25.05 -8.57 -1.27
C ASP A 170 23.98 -8.28 -2.35
N LEU A 171 22.84 -7.75 -1.94
CA LEU A 171 21.79 -7.38 -2.88
C LEU A 171 22.21 -6.16 -3.70
N THR A 172 22.35 -6.35 -5.01
CA THR A 172 22.55 -5.25 -5.95
C THR A 172 21.23 -4.97 -6.67
N GLY A 173 21.06 -3.73 -7.17
CA GLY A 173 19.92 -3.41 -8.04
C GLY A 173 19.87 -4.25 -9.33
N ALA A 174 20.98 -4.90 -9.73
CA ALA A 174 20.99 -5.84 -10.86
C ALA A 174 20.38 -7.21 -10.50
N HIS A 175 20.68 -7.74 -9.31
CA HIS A 175 20.07 -8.99 -8.82
C HIS A 175 18.56 -8.88 -8.69
N TYR A 176 18.09 -7.71 -8.25
CA TYR A 176 16.66 -7.46 -8.13
C TYR A 176 15.97 -7.27 -9.49
N ARG A 177 16.57 -6.53 -10.44
CA ARG A 177 16.03 -6.43 -11.81
C ARG A 177 15.89 -7.78 -12.48
N ALA A 178 16.87 -8.66 -12.31
CA ALA A 178 16.81 -10.03 -12.81
C ALA A 178 15.64 -10.83 -12.20
N TYR A 179 15.23 -10.55 -10.95
CA TYR A 179 14.04 -11.15 -10.32
C TYR A 179 12.73 -10.58 -10.88
N LEU A 180 12.68 -9.29 -11.20
CA LEU A 180 11.50 -8.65 -11.83
C LEU A 180 11.28 -9.08 -13.27
N GLU A 181 12.35 -9.24 -14.03
CA GLU A 181 12.32 -9.76 -15.40
C GLU A 181 11.74 -11.19 -15.48
N MET A 182 11.58 -11.87 -14.34
CA MET A 182 10.95 -13.19 -14.25
C MET A 182 9.44 -13.17 -14.10
N PHE A 183 8.83 -11.99 -13.89
CA PHE A 183 7.38 -11.85 -13.98
C PHE A 183 7.00 -11.79 -15.46
N GLU A 184 6.66 -12.94 -16.04
CA GLU A 184 6.16 -13.02 -17.41
C GLU A 184 4.72 -12.49 -17.45
N VAL A 185 4.43 -11.58 -18.37
CA VAL A 185 3.04 -11.23 -18.71
C VAL A 185 2.37 -12.46 -19.28
N MET A 186 1.28 -12.90 -18.67
CA MET A 186 0.56 -14.07 -19.15
C MET A 186 -0.17 -13.77 -20.46
N SER A 187 -0.08 -14.67 -21.42
CA SER A 187 -1.00 -14.70 -22.56
C SER A 187 -2.38 -15.11 -22.06
N VAL A 188 -3.26 -14.13 -21.84
CA VAL A 188 -4.65 -14.32 -21.39
C VAL A 188 -5.59 -14.12 -22.57
N THR A 189 -6.52 -15.04 -22.80
CA THR A 189 -7.53 -14.89 -23.86
C THR A 189 -8.55 -13.79 -23.52
N GLU A 190 -9.28 -13.28 -24.51
CA GLU A 190 -10.35 -12.31 -24.27
C GLU A 190 -11.43 -12.85 -23.32
N GLU A 191 -11.81 -14.13 -23.46
CA GLU A 191 -12.75 -14.80 -22.58
C GLU A 191 -12.26 -14.85 -21.13
N GLN A 192 -10.98 -15.22 -20.93
CA GLN A 192 -10.38 -15.23 -19.60
C GLN A 192 -10.30 -13.83 -19.00
N ARG A 193 -9.95 -12.81 -19.80
CA ARG A 193 -9.93 -11.41 -19.37
C ARG A 193 -11.31 -10.95 -18.92
N ALA A 194 -12.36 -11.29 -19.66
CA ALA A 194 -13.73 -10.95 -19.33
C ALA A 194 -14.17 -11.62 -18.02
N MET A 195 -13.87 -12.92 -17.85
CA MET A 195 -14.16 -13.66 -16.63
C MET A 195 -13.41 -13.07 -15.42
N PHE A 196 -12.12 -12.80 -15.55
CA PHE A 196 -11.31 -12.22 -14.48
C PHE A 196 -11.85 -10.85 -14.03
N LYS A 197 -12.28 -10.03 -15.00
CA LYS A 197 -12.89 -8.73 -14.73
C LYS A 197 -14.22 -8.88 -14.00
N GLN A 198 -15.08 -9.80 -14.45
CA GLN A 198 -16.37 -10.04 -13.82
C GLN A 198 -16.21 -10.51 -12.37
N ASP A 199 -15.30 -11.45 -12.10
CA ASP A 199 -14.99 -11.89 -10.73
C ASP A 199 -14.54 -10.71 -9.87
N ALA A 200 -13.58 -9.92 -10.37
CA ALA A 200 -13.05 -8.78 -9.63
C ALA A 200 -14.13 -7.72 -9.35
N LEU A 201 -15.07 -7.49 -10.27
CA LEU A 201 -16.17 -6.56 -10.06
C LEU A 201 -17.14 -7.06 -8.97
N LEU A 202 -17.39 -8.37 -8.91
CA LEU A 202 -18.22 -8.98 -7.87
C LEU A 202 -17.55 -8.88 -6.50
N ASP A 203 -16.26 -9.24 -6.43
CA ASP A 203 -15.47 -9.16 -5.20
C ASP A 203 -15.35 -7.71 -4.71
N PHE A 204 -15.13 -6.76 -5.62
CA PHE A 204 -15.04 -5.34 -5.28
C PHE A 204 -16.38 -4.75 -4.84
N ALA A 205 -17.49 -5.20 -5.43
CA ALA A 205 -18.82 -4.82 -4.99
C ALA A 205 -19.14 -5.36 -3.58
N ALA A 206 -18.69 -6.57 -3.26
CA ALA A 206 -18.80 -7.11 -1.91
C ALA A 206 -17.96 -6.29 -0.92
N GLN A 207 -16.71 -5.97 -1.26
CA GLN A 207 -15.83 -5.12 -0.46
C GLN A 207 -16.45 -3.73 -0.20
N ALA A 208 -17.03 -3.12 -1.24
CA ALA A 208 -17.73 -1.85 -1.12
C ALA A 208 -18.95 -1.95 -0.19
N SER A 209 -19.74 -3.02 -0.32
CA SER A 209 -20.89 -3.26 0.55
C SER A 209 -20.48 -3.41 2.03
N GLU A 210 -19.36 -4.07 2.31
CA GLU A 210 -18.82 -4.21 3.68
C GLU A 210 -18.32 -2.88 4.25
N ALA A 211 -17.73 -2.03 3.40
CA ALA A 211 -17.40 -0.65 3.75
C ALA A 211 -18.63 0.27 3.89
N GLY A 212 -19.82 -0.19 3.50
CA GLY A 212 -21.06 0.58 3.50
C GLY A 212 -21.15 1.62 2.37
N LEU A 213 -20.46 1.36 1.24
CA LEU A 213 -20.35 2.24 0.09
C LEU A 213 -20.77 1.53 -1.20
N SER A 214 -21.04 2.30 -2.25
CA SER A 214 -21.03 1.77 -3.62
C SER A 214 -19.59 1.56 -4.11
N ALA A 215 -19.41 0.70 -5.11
CA ALA A 215 -18.10 0.49 -5.73
C ALA A 215 -17.49 1.81 -6.28
N GLN A 216 -18.34 2.70 -6.81
CA GLN A 216 -17.93 4.01 -7.32
C GLN A 216 -17.40 4.95 -6.22
N GLU A 217 -18.00 4.89 -5.02
CA GLU A 217 -17.57 5.67 -3.87
C GLU A 217 -16.33 5.07 -3.19
N LEU A 218 -16.17 3.75 -3.21
CA LEU A 218 -15.01 3.06 -2.62
C LEU A 218 -13.75 3.21 -3.49
N TYR A 219 -13.89 3.13 -4.81
CA TYR A 219 -12.77 3.18 -5.75
C TYR A 219 -11.77 4.35 -5.56
N PRO A 220 -12.20 5.62 -5.39
CA PRO A 220 -11.28 6.75 -5.17
C PRO A 220 -10.54 6.70 -3.83
N ILE A 221 -10.94 5.82 -2.90
CA ILE A 221 -10.24 5.56 -1.64
C ILE A 221 -9.24 4.42 -1.83
N VAL A 222 -9.69 3.33 -2.43
CA VAL A 222 -8.87 2.13 -2.63
C VAL A 222 -7.69 2.39 -3.57
N MET A 223 -7.89 3.16 -4.64
CA MET A 223 -6.81 3.39 -5.61
C MET A 223 -5.59 4.09 -5.02
N PRO A 224 -5.70 5.25 -4.32
CA PRO A 224 -4.56 5.85 -3.63
C PRO A 224 -3.87 4.90 -2.67
N TYR A 225 -4.63 4.11 -1.91
CA TYR A 225 -4.09 3.09 -1.01
C TYR A 225 -3.20 2.09 -1.75
N TYR A 226 -3.71 1.49 -2.82
CA TYR A 226 -2.95 0.54 -3.64
C TYR A 226 -1.70 1.16 -4.25
N CYS A 227 -1.82 2.37 -4.79
CA CYS A 227 -0.68 3.06 -5.36
C CYS A 227 0.43 3.24 -4.32
N CYS A 228 0.06 3.67 -3.12
CA CYS A 228 1.03 3.90 -2.04
C CYS A 228 1.66 2.59 -1.55
N ASP A 229 0.86 1.55 -1.28
CA ASP A 229 1.35 0.26 -0.82
C ASP A 229 2.33 -0.38 -1.82
N LEU A 230 1.98 -0.38 -3.12
CA LEU A 230 2.87 -0.86 -4.18
C LEU A 230 4.13 0.02 -4.32
N SER A 231 3.98 1.35 -4.28
CA SER A 231 5.11 2.28 -4.44
C SER A 231 6.09 2.26 -3.26
N GLY A 232 5.66 1.77 -2.09
CA GLY A 232 6.52 1.55 -0.92
C GLY A 232 7.71 0.63 -1.20
N TYR A 233 7.65 -0.15 -2.30
CA TYR A 233 8.73 -1.02 -2.79
C TYR A 233 9.49 -0.45 -4.00
N SER A 234 9.51 0.88 -4.18
CA SER A 234 10.24 1.55 -5.26
C SER A 234 11.50 2.25 -4.77
N LEU A 235 12.43 2.56 -5.69
CA LEU A 235 13.58 3.41 -5.36
C LEU A 235 13.17 4.82 -4.94
N ASP A 236 12.06 5.33 -5.49
CA ASP A 236 11.54 6.65 -5.15
C ASP A 236 11.10 6.74 -3.68
N ALA A 237 10.60 5.64 -3.13
CA ALA A 237 10.28 5.52 -1.71
C ALA A 237 11.52 5.33 -0.81
N GLY A 238 12.72 5.27 -1.39
CA GLY A 238 13.96 4.94 -0.67
C GLY A 238 14.04 3.46 -0.27
N ALA A 239 13.17 2.61 -0.80
CA ALA A 239 13.16 1.17 -0.57
C ALA A 239 14.04 0.43 -1.58
N TYR A 240 14.13 -0.89 -1.44
CA TYR A 240 14.71 -1.73 -2.50
C TYR A 240 13.91 -1.52 -3.80
N PRO A 241 14.54 -1.58 -5.00
CA PRO A 241 13.92 -1.36 -6.33
C PRO A 241 12.94 -2.49 -6.69
N ALA A 242 12.06 -2.84 -5.76
CA ALA A 242 11.46 -4.13 -5.64
C ALA A 242 10.30 -4.33 -6.62
N LEU A 243 9.71 -3.23 -7.05
CA LEU A 243 8.64 -3.21 -8.04
C LEU A 243 8.91 -2.20 -9.14
N GLU A 244 10.18 -1.78 -9.32
CA GLU A 244 10.57 -0.72 -10.27
C GLU A 244 10.09 -0.98 -11.71
N GLY A 245 10.08 -2.25 -12.14
CA GLY A 245 9.57 -2.67 -13.46
C GLY A 245 8.05 -2.62 -13.64
N PHE A 246 7.29 -2.39 -12.55
CA PHE A 246 5.87 -2.07 -12.58
C PHE A 246 5.61 -0.57 -12.69
N TRP A 247 6.64 0.24 -12.95
CA TRP A 247 6.54 1.68 -13.11
C TRP A 247 7.23 2.11 -14.41
N GLN A 248 6.58 2.96 -15.20
CA GLN A 248 7.23 3.66 -16.30
C GLN A 248 7.62 5.06 -15.86
N PHE A 249 8.91 5.37 -15.97
CA PHE A 249 9.46 6.65 -15.57
C PHE A 249 9.23 7.68 -16.68
N ALA A 250 8.65 8.83 -16.34
CA ALA A 250 8.21 9.84 -17.31
C ALA A 250 9.31 10.37 -18.26
N GLN A 251 10.59 10.08 -18.02
CA GLN A 251 11.68 10.39 -18.94
C GLN A 251 11.67 9.52 -20.21
N GLU A 252 10.97 8.39 -20.22
CA GLU A 252 10.83 7.48 -21.37
C GLU A 252 9.53 7.71 -22.16
N ILE A 253 8.69 8.65 -21.73
CA ILE A 253 7.43 8.99 -22.39
C ILE A 253 7.68 10.18 -23.33
N ASP A 254 7.38 9.96 -24.61
CA ASP A 254 7.51 10.92 -25.72
C ASP A 254 7.08 12.35 -25.32
N SER A 255 7.91 13.32 -25.71
CA SER A 255 8.04 14.67 -25.14
C SER A 255 6.82 15.58 -25.23
N ASP A 256 5.73 15.12 -25.86
CA ASP A 256 4.50 15.87 -26.04
C ASP A 256 3.50 15.70 -24.87
N ARG A 257 3.86 14.94 -23.82
CA ARG A 257 2.93 14.58 -22.72
C ARG A 257 3.48 14.73 -21.29
N VAL A 258 4.64 15.36 -21.07
CA VAL A 258 5.24 15.47 -19.72
C VAL A 258 5.67 16.92 -19.43
N ILE A 259 5.07 17.52 -18.40
CA ILE A 259 5.51 18.81 -17.84
C ILE A 259 6.65 18.53 -16.85
N THR A 260 7.84 19.05 -17.16
CA THR A 260 9.03 18.99 -16.32
C THR A 260 8.97 20.04 -15.19
N PHE A 261 9.32 19.64 -13.97
CA PHE A 261 9.83 20.55 -12.96
C PHE A 261 11.18 20.07 -12.45
N ALA A 262 12.03 21.05 -12.12
CA ALA A 262 13.43 20.86 -11.82
C ALA A 262 13.69 20.03 -10.55
N ASN A 263 14.66 19.12 -10.66
CA ASN A 263 15.53 18.60 -9.61
C ASN A 263 15.07 17.52 -8.61
N ARG A 264 13.95 16.80 -8.79
CA ARG A 264 13.75 15.46 -8.15
C ARG A 264 12.90 14.54 -9.04
N PRO A 265 13.39 13.36 -9.48
CA PRO A 265 12.55 12.40 -10.19
C PRO A 265 11.64 11.73 -9.17
N SER A 266 10.34 11.93 -9.32
CA SER A 266 9.36 11.34 -8.42
C SER A 266 8.09 11.08 -9.22
N ILE A 267 7.95 9.80 -9.59
CA ILE A 267 7.01 9.31 -10.57
C ILE A 267 5.95 8.48 -9.86
N MET A 268 4.75 9.04 -9.80
CA MET A 268 3.52 8.27 -9.61
C MET A 268 2.29 8.90 -10.29
N LEU A 269 2.50 9.92 -11.13
CA LEU A 269 1.43 10.71 -11.74
C LEU A 269 1.83 11.15 -13.15
N VAL A 270 1.57 10.33 -14.17
CA VAL A 270 1.44 10.89 -15.51
C VAL A 270 0.13 11.66 -15.53
N ARG A 271 0.23 12.97 -15.29
CA ARG A 271 -0.83 13.95 -15.54
C ARG A 271 -1.18 13.91 -17.03
N LYS A 272 -2.13 13.05 -17.38
CA LYS A 272 -2.99 13.30 -18.53
C LYS A 272 -4.41 13.12 -18.05
N GLU A 273 -4.99 14.25 -17.59
CA GLU A 273 -6.39 14.39 -17.15
C GLU A 273 -6.66 14.04 -15.67
N ASN A 274 -6.10 14.84 -14.74
CA ASN A 274 -6.55 15.00 -13.34
C ASN A 274 -6.76 13.74 -12.46
N ARG A 275 -6.29 12.55 -12.85
CA ARG A 275 -6.40 11.33 -12.04
C ARG A 275 -5.06 10.61 -11.90
N PRO A 276 -4.74 10.08 -10.71
CA PRO A 276 -3.62 9.16 -10.52
C PRO A 276 -3.82 7.88 -11.33
N ARG A 277 -2.76 7.38 -11.97
CA ARG A 277 -2.77 6.08 -12.66
C ARG A 277 -1.55 5.25 -12.28
N LEU A 278 -1.78 3.98 -11.99
CA LEU A 278 -0.73 2.97 -11.85
C LEU A 278 -0.29 2.51 -13.24
N LEU A 279 0.99 2.74 -13.58
CA LEU A 279 1.55 2.33 -14.87
C LEU A 279 2.11 0.92 -14.80
N PHE A 280 1.24 -0.06 -14.81
CA PHE A 280 1.66 -1.45 -14.94
C PHE A 280 2.18 -1.78 -16.35
N THR A 281 2.53 -3.04 -16.60
CA THR A 281 2.69 -3.53 -17.97
C THR A 281 1.43 -3.21 -18.80
N PRO A 282 1.53 -2.97 -20.13
CA PRO A 282 0.38 -2.53 -20.94
C PRO A 282 -0.86 -3.43 -20.81
N VAL A 283 -0.67 -4.72 -20.54
CA VAL A 283 -1.76 -5.70 -20.35
C VAL A 283 -2.53 -5.48 -19.05
N VAL A 284 -1.82 -5.17 -17.96
CA VAL A 284 -2.42 -4.89 -16.65
C VAL A 284 -3.00 -3.48 -16.64
N GLU A 285 -2.34 -2.50 -17.28
CA GLU A 285 -2.88 -1.15 -17.44
C GLU A 285 -4.23 -1.19 -18.16
N GLN A 286 -4.32 -1.88 -19.30
CA GLN A 286 -5.59 -2.03 -20.02
C GLN A 286 -6.65 -2.75 -19.18
N ALA A 287 -6.26 -3.76 -18.39
CA ALA A 287 -7.20 -4.46 -17.50
C ALA A 287 -7.77 -3.51 -16.42
N MET A 288 -6.95 -2.63 -15.84
CA MET A 288 -7.40 -1.62 -14.88
C MET A 288 -8.30 -0.57 -15.52
N VAL A 289 -7.98 -0.10 -16.74
CA VAL A 289 -8.85 0.80 -17.51
C VAL A 289 -10.20 0.16 -17.82
N ASP A 290 -10.22 -1.11 -18.20
CA ASP A 290 -11.46 -1.83 -18.48
C ASP A 290 -12.31 -2.02 -17.20
N PHE A 291 -11.67 -2.17 -16.05
CA PHE A 291 -12.30 -2.26 -14.74
C PHE A 291 -12.90 -0.91 -14.31
N GLU A 292 -12.15 0.18 -14.43
CA GLU A 292 -12.62 1.57 -14.20
C GLU A 292 -13.84 1.88 -15.06
N ALA A 293 -13.77 1.58 -16.36
CA ALA A 293 -14.87 1.80 -17.30
C ALA A 293 -16.12 1.01 -16.91
N ALA A 294 -15.97 -0.22 -16.39
CA ALA A 294 -17.09 -1.04 -15.94
C ALA A 294 -17.72 -0.53 -14.63
N LEU A 295 -16.93 0.11 -13.76
CA LEU A 295 -17.44 0.83 -12.59
C LEU A 295 -18.11 2.16 -12.95
N GLY A 296 -17.82 2.71 -14.13
CA GLY A 296 -18.29 4.01 -14.57
C GLY A 296 -17.56 5.17 -13.89
N VAL A 297 -16.31 4.95 -13.48
CA VAL A 297 -15.47 5.96 -12.82
C VAL A 297 -14.59 6.68 -13.80
#